data_AF-A0A7S1KZ53-F1
#
_entry.id   AF-A0A7S1KZ53-F1
#
_cell.length_a   1.000
_cell.length_b   1.000
_cell.length_c   1.000
_cell.angle_alpha   90.00
_cell.angle_beta   90.00
_cell.angle_gamma   90.00
#
_symmetry.space_group_name_H-M   'P 1'
#
loop_
_entity.id
_entity.type
_entity.pdbx_description
1 polymer ?
#
loop_
_entity_poly.entity_id
_entity_poly.type
_entity_poly.pdbx_seq_one_letter_code
_entity_poly.pdbx_strand_id
1 'polypeptide(L)'
;RLGDYAYYGWGLRVDDGIREEEEEALGNSSNATDDDLDDILLDEPRFVRQEADLQLSLAHYKRTASMRRSGDWMQPFVARASFNLGYMHQFGIGVERDAPLARRYYGRCMETDPSGVQAPVFVMLAALWAQALVAELPPL
;
A
#
# COMPACT_ATOMS: atom_id res chain seq x y z
N ARG A 1 4.53 0.85 7.69
CA ARG A 1 3.96 2.20 7.49
C ARG A 1 3.88 2.59 6.02
N LEU A 2 4.85 2.24 5.18
CA LEU A 2 4.79 2.60 3.74
C LEU A 2 3.51 2.09 3.03
N GLY A 3 3.05 0.88 3.36
CA GLY A 3 1.79 0.37 2.82
C GLY A 3 0.55 1.16 3.24
N ASP A 4 0.55 1.77 4.42
CA ASP A 4 -0.61 2.55 4.92
C ASP A 4 -0.76 3.85 4.13
N TYR A 5 0.36 4.49 3.75
CA TYR A 5 0.34 5.70 2.92
C TYR A 5 -0.25 5.44 1.53
N ALA A 6 0.19 4.37 0.87
CA ALA A 6 -0.37 3.95 -0.40
C ALA A 6 -1.85 3.54 -0.26
N TYR A 7 -2.24 2.89 0.85
CA TYR A 7 -3.62 2.50 1.11
C TYR A 7 -4.57 3.71 1.20
N TYR A 8 -4.18 4.75 1.93
CA TYR A 8 -5.01 5.94 2.16
C TYR A 8 -4.82 7.05 1.12
N GLY A 9 -3.82 6.95 0.24
CA GLY A 9 -3.42 8.06 -0.63
C GLY A 9 -2.90 9.26 0.19
N TRP A 10 -2.12 8.96 1.23
CA TRP A 10 -1.48 9.97 2.05
C TRP A 10 -0.04 10.16 1.58
N GLY A 11 0.30 11.38 1.16
CA GLY A 11 1.63 11.70 0.67
C GLY A 11 1.58 12.67 -0.51
N LEU A 12 2.77 13.08 -0.94
CA LEU A 12 3.00 13.84 -2.16
C LEU A 12 3.79 12.95 -3.12
N ARG A 13 3.39 12.95 -4.39
CA ARG A 13 4.16 12.39 -5.50
C ARG A 13 4.71 13.54 -6.34
N VAL A 14 5.87 13.34 -6.97
CA VAL A 14 6.35 14.27 -8.00
C VAL A 14 5.46 14.07 -9.22
N ASP A 15 5.00 15.18 -9.78
CA ASP A 15 4.28 15.22 -11.05
C ASP A 15 5.32 15.02 -12.14
N ASP A 16 5.50 13.78 -12.58
CA ASP A 16 6.41 13.43 -13.67
C ASP A 16 5.81 13.84 -15.03
N GLY A 17 5.07 14.95 -15.09
CA GLY A 17 4.41 15.49 -16.28
C GLY A 17 5.38 15.50 -17.44
N ILE A 18 5.29 14.47 -18.28
CA ILE A 18 6.28 14.18 -19.31
C ILE A 18 6.27 15.34 -20.29
N ARG A 19 7.40 16.07 -20.39
CA ARG A 19 8.38 16.08 -21.49
C ARG A 19 7.85 15.79 -22.93
N GLU A 20 6.58 15.98 -23.22
CA GLU A 20 6.03 15.91 -24.59
C GLU A 20 6.20 17.25 -25.32
N GLU A 21 6.26 18.37 -24.58
CA GLU A 21 6.54 19.70 -25.16
C GLU A 21 8.04 19.92 -25.46
N GLU A 22 8.94 19.23 -24.74
CA GLU A 22 10.40 19.40 -24.90
C GLU A 22 10.97 18.64 -26.12
N GLU A 23 10.42 17.47 -26.49
CA GLU A 23 10.89 16.72 -27.67
C GLU A 23 10.53 17.43 -29.00
N GLU A 24 9.39 18.14 -29.07
CA GLU A 24 9.08 19.00 -30.23
C GLU A 24 9.99 20.24 -30.30
N ALA A 25 10.41 20.79 -29.15
CA ALA A 25 11.31 21.95 -29.09
C ALA A 25 12.76 21.60 -29.47
N LEU A 26 13.25 20.41 -29.10
CA LEU A 26 14.62 19.95 -29.39
C LEU A 26 14.83 19.60 -30.88
N GLY A 27 13.77 19.36 -31.65
CA GLY A 27 13.84 19.08 -33.08
C GLY A 27 14.15 20.30 -33.97
N ASN A 28 14.08 21.52 -33.41
CA ASN A 28 14.22 22.77 -34.18
C ASN A 28 15.40 23.66 -33.73
N SER A 29 16.22 23.19 -32.78
CA SER A 29 17.31 23.98 -32.20
C SER A 29 18.58 23.90 -33.05
N SER A 30 18.76 24.88 -33.93
CA SER A 30 20.06 25.18 -34.57
C SER A 30 20.64 26.52 -34.17
N ASN A 31 20.12 27.16 -33.11
CA ASN A 31 20.68 28.36 -32.49
C ASN A 31 20.24 28.44 -31.03
N ALA A 32 20.98 27.79 -30.12
CA ALA A 32 20.82 28.01 -28.68
C ALA A 32 21.97 28.91 -28.22
N THR A 33 21.62 30.00 -27.53
CA THR A 33 22.58 30.90 -26.88
C THR A 33 22.83 30.44 -25.44
N ASP A 34 23.97 30.80 -24.83
CA ASP A 34 24.33 30.40 -23.46
C ASP A 34 23.27 30.79 -22.40
N ASP A 35 22.41 31.79 -22.70
CA ASP A 35 21.31 32.26 -21.84
C ASP A 35 20.12 31.29 -21.80
N ASP A 36 19.96 30.42 -22.81
CA ASP A 36 18.86 29.44 -22.91
C ASP A 36 19.12 28.17 -22.07
N LEU A 37 20.34 28.02 -21.52
CA LEU A 37 20.72 26.84 -20.72
C LEU A 37 20.25 26.94 -19.25
N ASP A 38 20.04 28.15 -18.73
CA ASP A 38 19.59 28.36 -17.35
C ASP A 38 18.09 28.02 -17.17
N ASP A 39 17.28 28.16 -18.22
CA ASP A 39 15.82 27.88 -18.18
C ASP A 39 15.52 26.36 -18.25
N ILE A 40 16.46 25.57 -18.78
CA ILE A 40 16.35 24.09 -18.89
C ILE A 40 16.64 23.38 -17.55
N LEU A 41 17.32 24.05 -16.61
CA LEU A 41 17.84 23.45 -15.38
C LEU A 41 16.97 23.66 -14.14
N LEU A 42 15.88 24.43 -14.23
CA LEU A 42 15.03 24.82 -13.09
C LEU A 42 13.57 24.38 -13.24
N ASP A 43 13.30 23.21 -13.83
CA ASP A 43 11.97 22.60 -13.69
C ASP A 43 11.82 22.10 -12.24
N GLU A 44 11.31 23.00 -11.38
CA GLU A 44 11.06 22.72 -9.97
C GLU A 44 10.08 21.56 -9.85
N PRO A 45 10.41 20.50 -9.06
CA PRO A 45 9.55 19.33 -8.97
C PRO A 45 8.18 19.73 -8.43
N ARG A 46 7.17 19.63 -9.30
CA ARG A 46 5.78 19.89 -8.92
C ARG A 46 5.28 18.75 -8.05
N PHE A 47 4.96 19.03 -6.80
CA PHE A 47 4.41 18.02 -5.89
C PHE A 47 2.89 17.97 -5.99
N VAL A 48 2.34 16.80 -6.30
CA VAL A 48 0.90 16.53 -6.38
C VAL A 48 0.50 15.55 -5.27
N ARG A 49 -0.75 15.65 -4.80
CA ARG A 49 -1.28 14.70 -3.82
C ARG A 49 -1.21 13.28 -4.37
N GLN A 50 -0.67 12.36 -3.59
CA GLN A 50 -0.66 10.95 -3.92
C GLN A 50 -2.09 10.38 -3.87
N GLU A 51 -2.49 9.66 -4.91
CA GLU A 51 -3.74 8.91 -4.94
C GLU A 51 -3.62 7.57 -4.20
N ALA A 52 -4.74 6.98 -3.81
CA ALA A 52 -4.74 5.67 -3.18
C ALA A 52 -4.30 4.60 -4.20
N ASP A 53 -3.25 3.86 -3.87
CA ASP A 53 -2.73 2.74 -4.66
C ASP A 53 -2.75 1.46 -3.81
N LEU A 54 -3.79 0.67 -4.04
CA LEU A 54 -4.00 -0.59 -3.32
C LEU A 54 -2.98 -1.66 -3.71
N GLN A 55 -2.47 -1.65 -4.94
CA GLN A 55 -1.49 -2.64 -5.39
C GLN A 55 -0.13 -2.35 -4.77
N LEU A 56 0.28 -1.09 -4.74
CA LEU A 56 1.49 -0.65 -4.06
C LEU A 56 1.39 -0.93 -2.55
N SER A 57 0.25 -0.63 -1.94
CA SER A 57 -0.02 -0.94 -0.53
C SER A 57 0.18 -2.42 -0.23
N LEU A 58 -0.42 -3.28 -1.05
CA LEU A 58 -0.33 -4.73 -0.94
C LEU A 58 1.10 -5.25 -1.14
N ALA A 59 1.83 -4.73 -2.11
CA ALA A 59 3.24 -5.07 -2.32
C ALA A 59 4.07 -4.75 -1.08
N HIS A 60 3.86 -3.58 -0.46
CA HIS A 60 4.52 -3.20 0.78
C HIS A 60 4.14 -4.11 1.94
N TYR A 61 2.86 -4.41 2.14
CA TYR A 61 2.45 -5.31 3.22
C TYR A 61 3.01 -6.73 3.03
N LYS A 62 2.96 -7.28 1.82
CA LYS A 62 3.56 -8.60 1.52
C LYS A 62 5.06 -8.62 1.83
N ARG A 63 5.79 -7.58 1.40
CA ARG A 63 7.21 -7.44 1.70
C ARG A 63 7.45 -7.40 3.21
N THR A 64 6.75 -6.54 3.95
CA THR A 64 6.92 -6.42 5.41
C THR A 64 6.51 -7.71 6.14
N ALA A 65 5.40 -8.35 5.77
CA ALA A 65 4.95 -9.59 6.38
C ALA A 65 5.90 -10.78 6.13
N SER A 66 6.75 -10.70 5.10
CA SER A 66 7.76 -11.72 4.77
C SER A 66 9.10 -11.52 5.49
N MET A 67 9.29 -10.40 6.18
CA MET A 67 10.53 -10.11 6.89
C MET A 67 10.79 -11.12 8.01
N ARG A 68 12.02 -11.61 8.09
CA ARG A 68 12.45 -12.57 9.12
C ARG A 68 12.27 -11.92 10.49
N ARG A 69 11.75 -12.69 11.45
CA ARG A 69 11.62 -12.32 12.88
C ARG A 69 12.97 -12.28 13.59
N SER A 70 13.96 -11.59 13.01
CA SER A 70 15.35 -11.59 13.48
C SER A 70 15.63 -10.52 14.53
N GLY A 71 14.71 -9.56 14.73
CA GLY A 71 14.81 -8.54 15.76
C GLY A 71 13.43 -8.24 16.35
N ASP A 72 13.36 -8.17 17.67
CA ASP A 72 12.09 -7.97 18.40
C ASP A 72 11.41 -6.67 18.01
N TRP A 73 12.19 -5.63 17.67
CA TRP A 73 11.67 -4.34 17.23
C TRP A 73 10.86 -4.39 15.92
N MET A 74 11.06 -5.42 15.09
CA MET A 74 10.32 -5.58 13.83
C MET A 74 8.98 -6.29 14.01
N GLN A 75 8.80 -7.03 15.10
CA GLN A 75 7.60 -7.85 15.32
C GLN A 75 6.29 -7.06 15.19
N PRO A 76 6.14 -5.85 15.77
CA PRO A 76 4.90 -5.09 15.64
C PRO A 76 4.61 -4.66 14.19
N PHE A 77 5.64 -4.39 13.39
CA PHE A 77 5.47 -4.01 11.98
C PHE A 77 5.06 -5.21 11.12
N VAL A 78 5.68 -6.37 11.35
CA VAL A 78 5.34 -7.63 10.67
C VAL A 78 3.93 -8.07 11.04
N ALA A 79 3.56 -7.96 12.32
CA ALA A 79 2.22 -8.26 12.82
C ALA A 79 1.17 -7.35 12.16
N ARG A 80 1.35 -6.02 12.21
CA ARG A 80 0.43 -5.06 11.58
C ARG A 80 0.31 -5.25 10.06
N ALA A 81 1.41 -5.50 9.37
CA ALA A 81 1.37 -5.79 7.93
C ALA A 81 0.58 -7.08 7.63
N SER A 82 0.76 -8.12 8.46
CA SER A 82 -0.02 -9.36 8.36
C SER A 82 -1.50 -9.10 8.63
N PHE A 83 -1.84 -8.29 9.65
CA PHE A 83 -3.21 -7.89 9.93
C PHE A 83 -3.86 -7.17 8.73
N ASN A 84 -3.16 -6.21 8.13
CA ASN A 84 -3.67 -5.46 6.98
C ASN A 84 -3.89 -6.37 5.76
N LEU A 85 -3.00 -7.36 5.51
CA LEU A 85 -3.24 -8.38 4.48
C LEU A 85 -4.49 -9.20 4.78
N GLY A 86 -4.69 -9.60 6.03
CA GLY A 86 -5.90 -10.30 6.45
C GLY A 86 -7.16 -9.47 6.17
N TYR A 87 -7.12 -8.19 6.53
CA TYR A 87 -8.21 -7.25 6.27
C TYR A 87 -8.52 -7.08 4.78
N MET A 88 -7.49 -6.91 3.94
CA MET A 88 -7.66 -6.80 2.49
C MET A 88 -8.31 -8.05 1.89
N HIS A 89 -7.89 -9.25 2.31
CA HIS A 89 -8.49 -10.51 1.84
C HIS A 89 -9.89 -10.77 2.41
N GLN A 90 -10.19 -10.32 3.63
CA GLN A 90 -11.54 -10.49 4.21
C GLN A 90 -12.59 -9.65 3.45
N PHE A 91 -12.24 -8.43 3.07
CA PHE A 91 -13.17 -7.50 2.42
C PHE A 91 -12.99 -7.38 0.90
N GLY A 92 -11.98 -8.03 0.31
CA GLY A 92 -11.72 -7.97 -1.13
C GLY A 92 -11.17 -6.60 -1.58
N ILE A 93 -10.33 -5.96 -0.76
CA ILE A 93 -9.80 -4.62 -1.05
C ILE A 93 -8.52 -4.76 -1.86
N GLY A 94 -8.59 -4.47 -3.17
CA GLY A 94 -7.46 -4.59 -4.09
C GLY A 94 -7.05 -6.05 -4.40
N VAL A 95 -7.78 -7.02 -3.86
CA VAL A 95 -7.60 -8.47 -4.07
C VAL A 95 -8.94 -9.18 -4.05
N GLU A 96 -8.96 -10.42 -4.52
CA GLU A 96 -10.11 -11.31 -4.33
C GLU A 96 -10.34 -11.62 -2.85
N ARG A 97 -11.62 -11.79 -2.51
CA ARG A 97 -12.04 -12.15 -1.16
C ARG A 97 -11.66 -13.60 -0.87
N ASP A 98 -10.85 -13.82 0.17
CA ASP A 98 -10.37 -15.13 0.60
C ASP A 98 -10.41 -15.22 2.13
N ALA A 99 -11.52 -15.78 2.66
CA ALA A 99 -11.74 -15.91 4.10
C ALA A 99 -10.73 -16.86 4.79
N PRO A 100 -10.42 -18.06 4.26
CA PRO A 100 -9.37 -18.91 4.81
C PRO A 100 -8.01 -18.23 4.89
N LEU A 101 -7.61 -17.50 3.85
CA LEU A 101 -6.33 -16.79 3.83
C LEU A 101 -6.33 -15.61 4.80
N ALA A 102 -7.43 -14.85 4.90
CA ALA A 102 -7.58 -13.79 5.88
C ALA A 102 -7.39 -14.30 7.32
N ARG A 103 -8.03 -15.43 7.66
CA ARG A 103 -7.87 -16.09 8.98
C ARG A 103 -6.42 -16.48 9.25
N ARG A 104 -5.69 -17.01 8.27
CA ARG A 104 -4.26 -17.36 8.41
C ARG A 104 -3.40 -16.14 8.69
N TYR A 105 -3.67 -15.03 8.02
CA TYR A 105 -2.96 -13.76 8.27
C TYR A 105 -3.22 -13.20 9.67
N TYR A 106 -4.46 -13.27 10.16
CA TYR A 106 -4.79 -12.91 11.54
C TYR A 106 -4.11 -13.80 12.56
N GLY A 107 -4.04 -15.12 12.32
CA GLY A 107 -3.26 -16.03 13.16
C GLY A 107 -1.78 -15.66 13.21
N ARG A 108 -1.16 -15.41 12.05
CA ARG A 108 0.24 -14.96 11.96
C ARG A 108 0.49 -13.66 12.72
N CYS A 109 -0.49 -12.76 12.76
CA CYS A 109 -0.41 -11.52 13.52
C CYS A 109 -0.20 -11.81 15.02
N MET A 110 -1.05 -12.66 15.59
CA MET A 110 -0.95 -13.08 17.00
C MET A 110 0.30 -13.89 17.30
N GLU A 111 0.77 -14.73 16.38
CA GLU A 111 2.05 -15.46 16.54
C GLU A 111 3.26 -14.52 16.58
N THR A 112 3.15 -13.35 15.93
CA THR A 112 4.29 -12.43 15.77
C THR A 112 4.36 -11.40 16.89
N ASP A 113 3.23 -10.82 17.28
CA ASP A 113 3.15 -9.85 18.38
C ASP A 113 1.94 -10.18 19.27
N PRO A 114 2.07 -11.20 20.15
CA PRO A 114 0.93 -11.70 20.91
C PRO A 114 0.34 -10.69 21.88
N SER A 115 1.04 -9.63 22.28
CA SER A 115 0.54 -8.64 23.24
C SER A 115 -0.03 -7.39 22.55
N GLY A 116 0.52 -6.98 21.41
CA GLY A 116 0.15 -5.73 20.74
C GLY A 116 -1.08 -5.80 19.82
N VAL A 117 -1.51 -6.99 19.40
CA VAL A 117 -2.52 -7.14 18.32
C VAL A 117 -3.76 -7.96 18.69
N GLN A 118 -3.88 -8.45 19.93
CA GLN A 118 -4.97 -9.35 20.34
C GLN A 118 -6.35 -8.74 20.09
N ALA A 119 -6.60 -7.57 20.67
CA ALA A 119 -7.91 -6.92 20.62
C ALA A 119 -8.42 -6.73 19.17
N PRO A 120 -7.67 -6.09 18.25
CA PRO A 120 -8.16 -5.93 16.88
C PRO A 120 -8.26 -7.27 16.13
N VAL A 121 -7.36 -8.23 16.38
CA VAL A 121 -7.44 -9.55 15.73
C VAL A 121 -8.70 -10.30 16.15
N PHE A 122 -9.03 -10.34 17.44
CA PHE A 122 -10.22 -11.04 17.92
C PHE A 122 -11.50 -10.44 17.35
N VAL A 123 -11.59 -9.11 17.28
CA VAL A 123 -12.73 -8.42 16.65
C VAL A 123 -12.87 -8.84 15.19
N MET A 124 -11.77 -8.84 14.43
CA MET A 124 -11.82 -9.22 13.01
C MET A 124 -12.12 -10.69 12.79
N LEU A 125 -11.60 -11.59 13.63
CA LEU A 125 -11.94 -13.01 13.58
C LEU A 125 -13.42 -13.25 13.88
N ALA A 126 -13.99 -12.55 14.86
CA ALA A 126 -15.43 -12.61 15.15
C ALA A 126 -16.25 -12.10 13.96
N ALA A 127 -15.86 -10.98 13.36
CA ALA A 127 -16.50 -10.44 12.16
C ALA A 127 -16.42 -11.42 10.96
N LEU A 128 -15.27 -12.07 10.77
CA LEU A 128 -15.08 -13.08 9.72
C LEU A 128 -16.00 -14.29 9.94
N TRP A 129 -16.15 -14.72 11.19
CA TRP A 129 -17.04 -15.81 11.56
C TRP A 129 -18.51 -15.44 11.32
N ALA A 130 -18.91 -14.21 11.66
CA ALA A 130 -20.24 -13.70 11.37
C ALA A 130 -20.50 -13.63 9.85
N GLN A 131 -19.53 -13.19 9.05
CA GLN A 131 -19.64 -13.19 7.58
C GLN A 131 -19.82 -14.60 7.00
N ALA A 132 -19.09 -15.58 7.54
CA ALA A 132 -19.24 -16.98 7.13
C ALA A 132 -20.65 -17.49 7.47
N LEU A 133 -21.13 -17.23 8.69
CA LEU A 133 -22.47 -17.61 9.11
C LEU A 133 -23.55 -17.01 8.21
N VAL A 134 -23.45 -15.71 7.89
CA VAL A 134 -24.38 -15.02 6.99
C VAL A 134 -24.35 -15.61 5.58
N ALA A 135 -23.17 -16.02 5.08
CA ALA A 135 -23.05 -16.64 3.76
C ALA A 135 -23.66 -18.04 3.67
N GLU A 136 -23.80 -18.74 4.79
CA GLU A 136 -24.42 -20.07 4.88
C GLU A 136 -25.95 -20.01 5.04
N LEU A 137 -26.52 -18.83 5.35
CA LEU A 137 -27.96 -18.67 5.46
C LEU A 137 -28.63 -18.68 4.08
N PRO A 138 -29.80 -19.33 3.95
CA PRO A 138 -30.58 -19.26 2.71
C PRO A 138 -31.00 -17.80 2.43
N PRO A 139 -31.08 -17.37 1.16
CA PRO A 139 -31.61 -16.07 0.82
C PRO A 139 -33.07 -15.96 1.29
N LEU A 140 -33.40 -14.83 1.93
CA LEU A 140 -34.74 -14.52 2.44
C LEU A 140 -35.74 -14.26 1.32
#